data_AF-A0A2H9PR85-F1
#
_entry.id   AF-A0A2H9PR85-F1
#
_cell.length_a   1.000
_cell.length_b   1.000
_cell.length_c   1.000
_cell.angle_alpha   90.00
_cell.angle_beta   90.00
_cell.angle_gamma   90.00
#
_symmetry.space_group_name_H-M   'P 1'
#
loop_
_entity.id
_entity.type
_entity.pdbx_description
1 polymer ?
#
loop_
_entity_poly.entity_id
_entity_poly.type
_entity_poly.pdbx_seq_one_letter_code
_entity_poly.pdbx_strand_id
1 'polypeptide(L)'
;MNNKLLLIGGYPKGYEEPFHTKTPSGKILRGILKKNKIEAVLFDLWCNEKEENREKLSSKIKLKLLEYHKKGFILVALGRKVQRVLNNYSLPCNYLPHPASRNKNLVLDLEKGLRELNGKL
;
A
#
# COMPACT_ATOMS: atom_id res chain seq x y z
N MET A 1 -15.69 6.42 -13.36
CA MET A 1 -14.27 6.34 -13.75
C MET A 1 -13.52 5.64 -12.64
N ASN A 2 -12.56 4.77 -12.95
CA ASN A 2 -11.75 4.13 -11.90
C ASN A 2 -10.72 5.13 -11.37
N ASN A 3 -10.55 5.21 -10.05
CA ASN A 3 -9.51 6.03 -9.45
C ASN A 3 -8.14 5.32 -9.57
N LYS A 4 -7.07 6.10 -9.66
CA LYS A 4 -5.70 5.58 -9.68
C LYS A 4 -5.26 5.30 -8.25
N LEU A 5 -4.94 4.05 -7.92
CA LEU A 5 -4.51 3.68 -6.56
C LEU A 5 -2.99 3.46 -6.51
N LEU A 6 -2.33 4.01 -5.49
CA LEU A 6 -0.96 3.66 -5.10
C LEU A 6 -1.00 2.92 -3.77
N LEU A 7 -0.71 1.62 -3.78
CA LEU A 7 -0.76 0.77 -2.61
C LEU A 7 0.63 0.65 -2.00
N ILE A 8 0.77 1.18 -0.79
CA ILE A 8 2.04 1.40 -0.13
C ILE A 8 2.23 0.32 0.95
N GLY A 9 3.25 -0.51 0.76
CA GLY A 9 3.69 -1.54 1.69
C GLY A 9 4.92 -1.14 2.48
N GLY A 10 5.38 -2.07 3.32
CA GLY A 10 6.65 -1.94 4.04
C GLY A 10 7.87 -2.23 3.16
N TYR A 11 8.97 -2.65 3.78
CA TYR A 11 10.16 -3.10 3.06
C TYR A 11 9.92 -4.51 2.49
N PRO A 12 10.33 -4.81 1.23
CA PRO A 12 10.03 -6.09 0.58
C PRO A 12 10.85 -7.28 1.07
N LYS A 13 11.61 -7.18 2.18
CA LYS A 13 12.27 -8.31 2.88
C LYS A 13 12.96 -9.34 1.95
N GLY A 14 13.80 -8.84 1.04
CA GLY A 14 14.58 -9.69 0.13
C GLY A 14 13.89 -10.06 -1.18
N TYR A 15 12.76 -9.42 -1.50
CA TYR A 15 12.13 -9.50 -2.81
C TYR A 15 12.39 -8.23 -3.64
N GLU A 16 12.47 -8.38 -4.96
CA GLU A 16 12.72 -7.28 -5.90
C GLU A 16 11.48 -6.44 -6.21
N GLU A 17 10.28 -7.00 -5.96
CA GLU A 17 9.01 -6.32 -6.19
C GLU A 17 8.18 -6.14 -4.90
N PRO A 18 7.48 -5.00 -4.76
CA PRO A 18 6.48 -4.83 -3.71
C PRO A 18 5.43 -5.93 -3.73
N PHE A 19 5.09 -6.45 -2.55
CA PHE A 19 4.08 -7.50 -2.40
C PHE A 19 4.31 -8.68 -3.36
N HIS A 20 5.52 -9.22 -3.33
CA HIS A 20 5.93 -10.32 -4.20
C HIS A 20 4.98 -11.52 -4.14
N THR A 21 4.66 -12.12 -5.29
CA THR A 21 3.67 -13.23 -5.44
C THR A 21 3.97 -14.49 -4.62
N LYS A 22 5.21 -14.66 -4.15
CA LYS A 22 5.61 -15.76 -3.25
C LYS A 22 5.26 -15.51 -1.79
N THR A 23 5.06 -14.26 -1.38
CA THR A 23 4.71 -13.88 0.00
C THR A 23 3.20 -14.05 0.26
N PRO A 24 2.78 -14.35 1.50
CA PRO A 24 1.36 -14.40 1.84
C PRO A 24 0.62 -13.09 1.54
N SER A 25 1.22 -11.94 1.87
CA SER A 25 0.64 -10.62 1.59
C SER A 25 0.51 -10.37 0.09
N GLY A 26 1.51 -10.73 -0.70
CA GLY A 26 1.47 -10.60 -2.15
C GLY A 26 0.43 -11.47 -2.82
N LYS A 27 0.31 -12.74 -2.41
CA LYS A 27 -0.73 -13.65 -2.91
C LYS A 27 -2.14 -13.09 -2.66
N ILE A 28 -2.40 -12.65 -1.43
CA ILE A 28 -3.71 -12.12 -1.04
C ILE A 28 -4.02 -10.83 -1.79
N LEU A 29 -3.10 -9.85 -1.75
CA LEU A 29 -3.33 -8.55 -2.37
C LEU A 29 -3.54 -8.67 -3.89
N ARG A 30 -2.66 -9.38 -4.59
CA ARG A 30 -2.75 -9.56 -6.05
C ARG A 30 -3.98 -10.38 -6.43
N GLY A 31 -4.38 -11.34 -5.60
CA GLY A 31 -5.63 -12.07 -5.75
C GLY A 31 -6.85 -11.14 -5.71
N ILE A 32 -6.92 -10.26 -4.71
CA ILE A 32 -7.99 -9.25 -4.57
C ILE A 32 -8.01 -8.31 -5.79
N LEU A 33 -6.85 -7.79 -6.20
CA LEU A 33 -6.74 -6.89 -7.35
C LEU A 33 -7.23 -7.56 -8.65
N LYS A 34 -6.78 -8.79 -8.91
CA LYS A 34 -7.18 -9.57 -10.09
C LYS A 34 -8.68 -9.89 -10.08
N LYS A 35 -9.20 -10.41 -8.97
CA LYS A 35 -10.61 -10.76 -8.79
C LYS A 35 -11.53 -9.57 -9.07
N ASN A 36 -11.14 -8.39 -8.59
CA ASN A 36 -11.94 -7.17 -8.70
C ASN A 36 -11.58 -6.29 -9.91
N LYS A 37 -10.65 -6.73 -10.78
CA LYS A 37 -10.14 -5.96 -11.93
C LYS A 37 -9.69 -4.54 -11.51
N ILE A 38 -9.00 -4.42 -10.39
CA ILE A 38 -8.49 -3.15 -9.86
C ILE A 38 -7.06 -2.97 -10.37
N GLU A 39 -6.82 -1.88 -11.09
CA GLU A 39 -5.49 -1.48 -11.53
C GLU A 39 -4.88 -0.57 -10.46
N ALA A 40 -3.74 -0.99 -9.92
CA ALA A 40 -3.06 -0.24 -8.88
C ALA A 40 -1.54 -0.36 -9.05
N VAL A 41 -0.82 0.69 -8.65
CA VAL A 41 0.63 0.67 -8.56
C VAL A 41 1.00 0.20 -7.16
N LEU A 42 1.87 -0.79 -7.06
CA LEU A 42 2.41 -1.26 -5.79
C LEU A 42 3.71 -0.53 -5.48
N PHE A 43 3.92 -0.16 -4.22
CA PHE A 43 5.02 0.71 -3.81
C PHE A 43 5.58 0.29 -2.45
N ASP A 44 6.90 0.18 -2.33
CA ASP A 44 7.56 -0.07 -1.04
C ASP A 44 7.98 1.25 -0.39
N LEU A 45 7.55 1.46 0.85
CA LEU A 45 7.86 2.71 1.56
C LEU A 45 9.35 2.84 1.92
N TRP A 46 10.01 1.71 2.16
CA TRP A 46 11.39 1.67 2.63
C TRP A 46 12.26 0.84 1.70
N CYS A 47 13.49 1.29 1.49
CA CYS A 47 14.45 0.60 0.63
C CYS A 47 15.20 -0.50 1.38
N ASN A 48 15.20 -0.47 2.72
CA ASN A 48 15.88 -1.44 3.55
C ASN A 48 15.20 -1.57 4.93
N GLU A 49 15.53 -2.65 5.63
CA GLU A 49 14.98 -2.97 6.96
C GLU A 49 15.36 -1.93 8.03
N LYS A 50 16.53 -1.30 7.92
CA LYS A 50 16.98 -0.27 8.87
C LYS A 50 16.10 0.97 8.81
N GLU A 51 15.67 1.38 7.63
CA GLU A 51 14.72 2.49 7.45
C GLU A 51 13.35 2.12 8.02
N GLU A 52 12.85 0.92 7.75
CA GLU A 52 11.58 0.43 8.30
C GLU A 52 11.61 0.40 9.83
N ASN A 53 12.66 -0.15 10.44
CA ASN A 53 12.78 -0.26 11.90
C ASN A 53 12.89 1.10 12.59
N ARG A 54 13.47 2.10 11.92
CA ARG A 54 13.57 3.48 12.41
C ARG A 54 12.40 4.37 12.03
N GLU A 55 11.44 3.84 11.26
CA GLU A 55 10.32 4.61 10.71
C GLU A 55 10.78 5.86 9.94
N LYS A 56 11.96 5.76 9.32
CA LYS A 56 12.58 6.87 8.60
C LYS A 56 12.12 6.86 7.14
N LEU A 57 11.55 7.97 6.69
CA LEU A 57 11.20 8.16 5.29
C LEU A 57 12.33 8.94 4.59
N SER A 58 12.90 8.38 3.53
CA SER A 58 13.91 9.09 2.75
C SER A 58 13.27 10.22 1.92
N SER A 59 13.99 11.33 1.73
CA SER A 59 13.48 12.46 0.93
C SER A 59 13.14 12.03 -0.50
N LYS A 60 13.89 11.08 -1.07
CA LYS A 60 13.62 10.51 -2.40
C LYS A 60 12.25 9.83 -2.46
N ILE A 61 11.91 9.03 -1.45
CA ILE A 61 10.59 8.38 -1.38
C ILE A 61 9.49 9.42 -1.16
N LYS A 62 9.70 10.38 -0.25
CA LYS A 62 8.74 11.47 -0.02
C LYS A 62 8.39 12.22 -1.31
N LEU A 63 9.41 12.62 -2.09
CA LEU A 63 9.21 13.30 -3.37
C LEU A 63 8.42 12.43 -4.37
N LYS A 64 8.76 11.15 -4.50
CA LYS A 64 8.01 10.21 -5.34
C LYS A 64 6.53 10.10 -4.95
N LEU A 65 6.23 9.98 -3.65
CA LEU A 65 4.85 9.90 -3.17
C LEU A 65 4.06 11.18 -3.48
N LEU A 66 4.69 12.36 -3.33
CA LEU A 66 4.10 13.63 -3.70
C LEU A 66 3.86 13.74 -5.21
N GLU A 67 4.76 13.21 -6.05
CA GLU A 67 4.56 13.15 -7.49
C GLU A 67 3.38 12.27 -7.88
N TYR A 68 3.24 11.09 -7.26
CA TYR A 68 2.06 10.24 -7.48
C TYR A 68 0.77 10.96 -7.07
N HIS A 69 0.75 11.61 -5.91
CA HIS A 69 -0.40 12.38 -5.46
C HIS A 69 -0.77 13.49 -6.45
N LYS A 70 0.22 14.26 -6.94
CA LYS A 70 0.02 15.29 -7.97
C LYS A 70 -0.52 14.72 -9.30
N LYS A 71 -0.20 13.47 -9.63
CA LYS A 71 -0.74 12.75 -10.80
C LYS A 71 -2.15 12.19 -10.58
N GLY A 72 -2.79 12.52 -9.46
CA GLY A 72 -4.15 12.10 -9.12
C GLY A 72 -4.23 10.68 -8.55
N PHE A 73 -3.11 10.13 -8.03
CA PHE A 73 -3.17 8.85 -7.33
C PHE A 73 -3.68 9.04 -5.90
N ILE A 74 -4.59 8.16 -5.50
CA ILE A 74 -4.97 7.97 -4.11
C ILE A 74 -3.89 7.13 -3.44
N LEU A 75 -3.19 7.71 -2.46
CA LEU A 75 -2.20 7.01 -1.65
C LEU A 75 -2.93 6.13 -0.63
N VAL A 76 -2.61 4.84 -0.59
CA VAL A 76 -3.21 3.85 0.32
C VAL A 76 -2.13 3.18 1.14
N ALA A 77 -2.13 3.43 2.45
CA ALA A 77 -1.26 2.78 3.41
C ALA A 77 -1.79 1.39 3.77
N LEU A 78 -1.04 0.35 3.44
CA LEU A 78 -1.37 -1.03 3.79
C LEU A 78 -0.73 -1.38 5.14
N GLY A 79 -1.51 -1.21 6.21
CA GLY A 79 -1.10 -1.50 7.58
C GLY A 79 -0.71 -0.26 8.40
N ARG A 80 -0.85 -0.39 9.73
CA ARG A 80 -0.76 0.74 10.68
C ARG A 80 0.59 1.42 10.71
N LYS A 81 1.67 0.64 10.56
CA LYS A 81 3.04 1.18 10.59
C LYS A 81 3.30 2.12 9.42
N VAL A 82 2.91 1.70 8.21
CA VAL A 82 3.01 2.52 6.99
C VAL A 82 2.19 3.80 7.16
N GLN A 83 0.94 3.69 7.61
CA GLN A 83 0.06 4.83 7.82
C GLN A 83 0.66 5.85 8.80
N ARG A 84 1.15 5.38 9.96
CA ARG A 84 1.77 6.23 10.97
C ARG A 84 2.93 7.03 10.38
N VAL A 85 3.80 6.38 9.60
CA VAL A 85 4.93 7.09 8.98
C VAL A 85 4.45 8.11 7.95
N LEU A 86 3.51 7.76 7.07
CA LEU A 86 2.98 8.74 6.11
C LEU A 86 2.38 9.97 6.82
N ASN A 87 1.63 9.75 7.90
CA ASN A 87 1.05 10.83 8.71
C ASN A 87 2.12 11.70 9.38
N ASN A 88 3.16 11.10 9.96
CA ASN A 88 4.27 11.82 10.59
C ASN A 88 5.01 12.75 9.61
N TYR A 89 4.99 12.44 8.32
CA TYR A 89 5.60 13.25 7.26
C TYR A 89 4.57 14.11 6.50
N SER A 90 3.34 14.23 7.04
CA SER A 90 2.23 15.00 6.48
C SER A 90 1.85 14.60 5.05
N LEU A 91 1.92 13.30 4.74
CA LEU A 91 1.48 12.76 3.46
C LEU A 91 0.05 12.23 3.57
N PRO A 92 -0.92 12.79 2.82
CA PRO A 92 -2.30 12.35 2.88
C PRO A 92 -2.42 10.92 2.36
N CYS A 93 -3.02 10.03 3.14
CA CYS A 93 -3.24 8.65 2.73
C CYS A 93 -4.52 8.06 3.32
N ASN A 94 -5.10 7.10 2.61
CA ASN A 94 -6.15 6.24 3.14
C ASN A 94 -5.51 5.02 3.81
N TYR A 95 -6.04 4.59 4.94
CA TYR A 95 -5.59 3.38 5.60
C TYR A 95 -6.44 2.19 5.18
N LEU A 96 -5.78 1.08 4.85
CA LEU A 96 -6.42 -0.23 4.79
C LEU A 96 -5.61 -1.27 5.58
N PRO A 97 -6.26 -2.32 6.09
CA PRO A 97 -5.57 -3.39 6.79
C PRO A 97 -4.49 -4.05 5.92
N HIS A 98 -3.44 -4.57 6.58
CA HIS A 98 -2.38 -5.25 5.85
C HIS A 98 -2.89 -6.59 5.24
N PRO A 99 -2.53 -6.94 3.99
CA PRO A 99 -3.03 -8.14 3.31
C PRO A 99 -2.71 -9.45 4.03
N ALA A 100 -1.57 -9.54 4.71
CA ALA A 100 -1.20 -10.71 5.51
C ALA A 100 -1.76 -10.70 6.95
N SER A 101 -2.85 -9.97 7.19
CA SER A 101 -3.55 -10.04 8.47
C SER A 101 -4.04 -11.46 8.74
N ARG A 102 -3.82 -11.96 9.97
CA ARG A 102 -4.34 -13.27 10.42
C ARG A 102 -5.86 -13.27 10.59
N ASN A 103 -6.46 -12.10 10.81
CA ASN A 103 -7.91 -11.94 10.95
C ASN A 103 -8.55 -11.85 9.55
N LYS A 104 -9.41 -12.81 9.23
CA LYS A 104 -10.14 -12.88 7.94
C LYS A 104 -11.04 -11.66 7.70
N ASN A 105 -11.61 -11.08 8.76
CA ASN A 105 -12.48 -9.90 8.63
C ASN A 105 -11.67 -8.70 8.10
N LEU A 106 -10.41 -8.55 8.53
CA LEU A 106 -9.54 -7.48 8.03
C LEU A 106 -9.16 -7.66 6.55
N VAL A 107 -9.16 -8.89 6.03
CA VAL A 107 -8.95 -9.13 4.59
C VAL A 107 -10.20 -8.75 3.79
N LEU A 108 -11.39 -9.00 4.34
CA LEU A 108 -12.65 -8.55 3.75
C LEU A 108 -12.75 -7.01 3.77
N ASP A 109 -12.35 -6.37 4.88
CA ASP A 109 -12.29 -4.91 4.99
C ASP A 109 -11.31 -4.30 3.99
N LEU A 110 -10.14 -4.94 3.79
CA LEU A 110 -9.19 -4.56 2.75
C LEU A 110 -9.83 -4.63 1.35
N GLU A 111 -10.49 -5.76 1.01
CA GLU A 111 -11.15 -5.92 -0.28
C GLU A 111 -12.26 -4.88 -0.49
N LYS A 112 -13.11 -4.66 0.52
CA LYS A 112 -14.17 -3.65 0.49
C LYS A 112 -13.59 -2.25 0.28
N GLY A 113 -12.63 -1.83 1.10
CA GLY A 113 -12.04 -0.50 1.00
C GLY A 113 -11.31 -0.26 -0.33
N LEU A 114 -10.64 -1.28 -0.90
CA LEU A 114 -10.05 -1.17 -2.23
C LEU A 114 -11.11 -0.94 -3.32
N ARG A 115 -12.28 -1.59 -3.22
CA ARG A 115 -13.38 -1.39 -4.17
C ARG A 115 -14.00 0.00 -4.05
N GLU A 116 -14.21 0.48 -2.82
CA GLU A 116 -14.74 1.83 -2.54
C GLU A 116 -13.81 2.89 -3.12
N LEU A 117 -12.52 2.81 -2.78
CA LEU A 117 -11.52 3.76 -3.25
C LEU A 117 -11.34 3.71 -4.76
N ASN A 118 -11.52 2.56 -5.41
CA ASN A 118 -11.46 2.44 -6.86
C ASN A 118 -12.74 2.95 -7.58
N GLY A 119 -13.81 3.27 -6.85
CA GLY A 119 -15.10 3.68 -7.43
C GLY A 119 -15.92 2.50 -8.01
N LYS A 120 -15.79 1.31 -7.41
CA LYS A 120 -16.49 0.06 -7.80
C LYS A 120 -17.56 -0.38 -6.79
N LEU A 121 -18.06 0.56 -6.00
CA LEU A 121 -19.15 0.41 -5.05
C LEU A 121 -20.14 1.56 -5.25
#